data_AF-A0A9E5TNB8-F1
#
_entry.id   AF-A0A9E5TNB8-F1
#
_cell.length_a   1.000
_cell.length_b   1.000
_cell.length_c   1.000
_cell.angle_alpha   90.00
_cell.angle_beta   90.00
_cell.angle_gamma   90.00
#
_symmetry.space_group_name_H-M   'P 1'
#
loop_
_entity.id
_entity.type
_entity.pdbx_description
1 polymer ?
#
loop_
_entity_poly.entity_id
_entity_poly.type
_entity_poly.pdbx_seq_one_letter_code
_entity_poly.pdbx_strand_id
1 'polypeptide(L)' 'MAKADETRLRAVLDAIDAATLSQTDLAEAAGISRDSLYQYRMAARRPTPDTVRRIVKALKRQRQAIDRAIERLGKLGV' A
#
# COMPACT_ATOMS: atom_id res chain seq x y z
N MET A 1 24.78 -9.93 -16.77
CA MET A 1 23.79 -8.93 -17.23
C MET A 1 22.37 -9.28 -16.79
N ALA A 2 21.86 -10.51 -17.01
CA ALA A 2 20.51 -10.93 -16.59
C ALA A 2 20.10 -10.64 -15.12
N LYS A 3 20.97 -10.89 -14.13
CA LYS A 3 20.66 -10.64 -12.71
C LYS A 3 20.39 -9.16 -12.37
N ALA A 4 21.07 -8.23 -13.05
CA ALA A 4 20.93 -6.81 -12.77
C ALA A 4 19.58 -6.27 -13.29
N ASP A 5 19.15 -6.76 -14.45
CA ASP A 5 17.88 -6.38 -15.07
C ASP A 5 16.68 -6.97 -14.33
N GLU A 6 16.78 -8.20 -13.85
CA GLU A 6 15.76 -8.82 -12.98
C GLU A 6 15.61 -8.09 -11.64
N THR A 7 16.72 -7.64 -11.05
CA THR A 7 16.72 -6.85 -9.81
C THR A 7 16.02 -5.50 -9.99
N ARG A 8 16.26 -4.83 -11.12
CA ARG A 8 15.60 -3.56 -11.47
C ARG A 8 14.11 -3.75 -11.69
N LEU A 9 13.72 -4.77 -12.45
CA LEU A 9 12.32 -5.12 -12.68
C LEU A 9 11.58 -5.35 -11.36
N ARG A 10 12.19 -6.12 -10.45
CA ARG A 10 11.58 -6.38 -9.14
C ARG A 10 11.39 -5.12 -8.30
N ALA A 11 12.35 -4.20 -8.32
CA ALA A 11 12.24 -2.93 -7.60
C ALA A 11 11.11 -2.03 -8.13
N VAL A 12 10.90 -2.02 -9.45
CA VAL A 12 9.81 -1.27 -10.09
C VAL A 12 8.45 -1.87 -9.75
N LEU A 13 8.32 -3.20 -9.79
CA LEU A 13 7.08 -3.88 -9.40
C LEU A 13 6.74 -3.63 -7.93
N ASP A 14 7.72 -3.74 -7.03
CA ASP A 14 7.52 -3.46 -5.60
C ASP A 14 7.10 -1.98 -5.37
N ALA A 15 7.56 -1.03 -6.21
CA ALA A 15 7.16 0.37 -6.15
C ALA A 15 5.74 0.62 -6.68
N ILE A 16 5.36 -0.05 -7.77
CA ILE A 16 4.00 0.01 -8.33
C ILE A 16 3.00 -0.54 -7.31
N ASP A 17 3.26 -1.73 -6.77
CA ASP A 17 2.43 -2.37 -5.73
C ASP A 17 2.30 -1.50 -4.48
N ALA A 18 3.37 -0.80 -4.10
CA ALA A 18 3.36 0.09 -2.94
C ALA A 18 2.63 1.42 -3.20
N ALA A 19 2.64 1.93 -4.44
CA ALA A 19 2.06 3.22 -4.81
C ALA A 19 0.54 3.14 -5.07
N THR A 20 0.02 2.02 -5.55
CA THR A 20 -1.42 1.88 -5.82
C THR A 20 -2.17 1.37 -4.60
N LEU A 21 -2.92 2.25 -3.93
CA LEU A 21 -4.13 1.81 -3.22
C LEU A 21 -5.34 2.29 -4.00
N SER A 22 -5.91 1.38 -4.79
CA SER A 22 -7.35 1.48 -5.04
C SER A 22 -8.09 1.32 -3.69
N GLN A 23 -9.35 1.77 -3.61
CA GLN A 23 -10.15 1.54 -2.41
C GLN A 23 -10.25 0.04 -2.03
N THR A 24 -10.10 -0.85 -3.00
CA THR A 24 -10.09 -2.30 -2.82
C THR A 24 -8.86 -2.74 -2.03
N ASP A 25 -7.68 -2.29 -2.43
CA ASP A 25 -6.41 -2.70 -1.81
C ASP A 25 -6.34 -2.23 -0.35
N LEU A 26 -6.90 -1.04 -0.05
CA LEU A 26 -6.93 -0.52 1.32
C LEU A 26 -7.90 -1.35 2.18
N ALA A 27 -9.02 -1.78 1.59
CA ALA A 27 -9.99 -2.63 2.25
C ALA A 27 -9.35 -3.98 2.61
N GLU A 28 -8.68 -4.61 1.65
CA GLU A 28 -7.99 -5.89 1.83
C GLU A 28 -6.86 -5.79 2.85
N ALA A 29 -5.99 -4.78 2.74
CA ALA A 29 -4.87 -4.59 3.67
C ALA A 29 -5.33 -4.29 5.10
N ALA A 30 -6.46 -3.58 5.27
CA ALA A 30 -7.07 -3.37 6.58
C ALA A 30 -7.94 -4.57 7.04
N GLY A 31 -8.24 -5.51 6.15
CA GLY A 31 -9.13 -6.66 6.37
C GLY A 31 -10.58 -6.26 6.65
N ILE A 32 -11.07 -5.24 5.95
CA ILE A 32 -12.45 -4.75 6.00
C ILE A 32 -13.09 -4.86 4.60
N SER A 33 -14.42 -4.83 4.51
CA SER A 33 -15.07 -4.87 3.20
C SER A 33 -14.91 -3.54 2.45
N ARG A 34 -14.80 -3.61 1.11
CA ARG A 34 -14.82 -2.43 0.24
C ARG A 34 -16.10 -1.60 0.43
N ASP A 35 -17.23 -2.27 0.66
CA ASP A 35 -18.51 -1.62 0.97
C ASP A 35 -18.44 -0.78 2.25
N SER A 36 -17.77 -1.29 3.30
CA SER A 36 -17.58 -0.51 4.54
C SER A 36 -16.83 0.80 4.27
N LEU A 37 -15.77 0.75 3.47
CA LEU A 37 -15.02 1.94 3.04
C LEU A 37 -15.88 2.91 2.22
N TYR A 38 -16.73 2.38 1.33
CA TYR A 38 -17.68 3.18 0.56
C TYR A 38 -18.68 3.89 1.48
N GLN A 39 -19.29 3.18 2.43
CA GLN A 39 -20.23 3.76 3.40
C GLN A 39 -19.58 4.80 4.32
N TYR A 40 -18.31 4.60 4.70
CA TYR A 40 -17.56 5.60 5.47
C TYR A 40 -17.35 6.88 4.66
N ARG A 41 -17.03 6.76 3.37
CA ARG A 41 -16.83 7.89 2.46
C ARG A 41 -18.12 8.67 2.21
N MET A 42 -19.25 7.98 2.13
CA MET A 42 -20.58 8.61 2.00
C MET A 42 -21.11 9.17 3.32
N ALA A 43 -20.34 9.07 4.42
CA ALA A 43 -20.76 9.40 5.78
C ALA A 43 -22.02 8.65 6.26
N ALA A 44 -22.44 7.61 5.54
CA ALA A 44 -23.59 6.75 5.86
C ALA A 44 -23.31 5.87 7.09
N ARG A 45 -22.04 5.60 7.38
CA ARG A 45 -21.60 4.81 8.53
C ARG A 45 -20.33 5.40 9.12
N ARG A 46 -20.16 5.29 10.44
CA ARG A 46 -18.90 5.64 11.12
C ARG A 46 -18.05 4.38 11.37
N PRO A 47 -16.72 4.42 11.15
CA PRO A 47 -15.84 3.31 11.50
C PRO A 47 -15.70 3.19 13.02
N THR A 48 -15.52 1.97 13.50
CA THR A 48 -15.19 1.73 14.91
C THR A 48 -13.73 2.11 15.21
N PRO A 49 -13.35 2.36 16.48
CA PRO A 49 -11.94 2.58 16.84
C PRO A 49 -11.02 1.44 16.38
N ASP A 50 -11.50 0.20 16.40
CA ASP A 50 -10.72 -0.95 15.91
C ASP A 50 -10.50 -0.90 14.40
N THR A 51 -11.55 -0.60 13.64
CA THR A 51 -11.47 -0.37 12.20
C THR A 51 -10.47 0.74 11.86
N VAL A 52 -10.48 1.85 12.61
CA VAL A 52 -9.52 2.94 12.44
C VAL A 52 -8.09 2.45 12.68
N ARG A 53 -7.83 1.69 13.76
CA ARG A 53 -6.50 1.12 14.03
C ARG A 53 -6.01 0.22 12.90
N ARG A 54 -6.90 -0.61 12.33
CA ARG A 54 -6.57 -1.50 11.22
C ARG A 54 -6.22 -0.74 9.94
N ILE A 55 -6.99 0.30 9.61
CA ILE A 55 -6.70 1.21 8.48
C ILE A 55 -5.34 1.90 8.69
N VAL A 56 -5.08 2.46 9.88
CA VAL A 56 -3.79 3.10 10.20
C VAL A 56 -2.62 2.11 10.07
N LYS A 57 -2.79 0.87 10.52
CA LYS A 57 -1.76 -0.18 10.39
C LYS A 57 -1.49 -0.52 8.93
N ALA A 58 -2.53 -0.62 8.09
CA ALA A 58 -2.40 -0.84 6.66
C ALA A 58 -1.60 0.31 5.99
N LEU A 59 -1.98 1.56 6.26
CA LEU A 59 -1.29 2.75 5.75
C LEU A 59 0.18 2.82 6.19
N LYS A 60 0.50 2.50 7.45
CA LYS A 60 1.89 2.47 7.94
C LYS A 60 2.73 1.43 7.21
N ARG A 61 2.19 0.23 6.98
CA ARG A 61 2.88 -0.83 6.24
C ARG A 61 3.15 -0.43 4.80
N GLN A 62 2.19 0.23 4.16
CA GLN A 62 2.36 0.75 2.81
C GLN A 62 3.45 1.82 2.76
N ARG A 63 3.42 2.81 3.67
CA ARG A 63 4.48 3.83 3.75
C ARG A 63 5.86 3.17 3.87
N GLN A 64 6.00 2.17 4.73
CA GLN A 64 7.25 1.41 4.86
C GLN A 64 7.64 0.63 3.59
N ALA A 65 6.67 0.16 2.80
CA ALA A 65 6.95 -0.47 1.51
C ALA A 65 7.46 0.55 0.49
N ILE A 66 6.82 1.72 0.41
CA ILE A 66 7.25 2.85 -0.43
C ILE A 66 8.66 3.31 -0.04
N ASP A 67 8.90 3.56 1.25
CA ASP A 67 10.20 3.99 1.77
C ASP A 67 11.32 3.01 1.35
N ARG A 68 11.05 1.69 1.45
CA ARG A 68 11.97 0.63 1.02
C ARG A 68 12.16 0.59 -0.50
N ALA A 69 11.10 0.81 -1.27
CA ALA A 69 11.18 0.87 -2.72
C ALA A 69 12.05 2.06 -3.17
N ILE A 70 11.84 3.23 -2.57
CA ILE A 70 12.67 4.43 -2.79
C ILE A 70 14.13 4.14 -2.45
N GLU A 71 14.41 3.53 -1.28
CA GLU A 71 15.78 3.19 -0.87
C GLU A 71 16.46 2.24 -1.88
N ARG A 72 15.74 1.24 -2.37
CA ARG A 72 16.26 0.29 -3.38
C ARG A 72 16.54 0.98 -4.71
N LEU A 73 15.66 1.87 -5.15
CA LEU A 73 15.84 2.64 -6.38
C LEU A 73 17.06 3.57 -6.26
N GLY A 74 17.23 4.27 -5.12
CA GLY A 74 18.41 5.12 -4.90
C GLY A 74 19.74 4.37 -4.93
N LYS A 75 19.77 3.09 -4.51
CA LYS A 75 20.97 2.23 -4.64
C LYS A 75 21.35 1.90 -6.08
N LEU A 76 20.46 2.15 -7.05
CA LEU A 76 20.73 1.97 -8.48
C LEU A 76 21.46 3.18 -9.11
N GLY A 77 21.71 4.26 -8.34
CA GLY A 77 22.47 5.42 -8.79
C GLY A 77 21.68 6.43 -9.64
N VAL A 78 20.35 6.46 -9.48
CA VAL A 78 19.46 7.52 -10.00
C VAL A 78 19.40 8.71 -9.06
#